data_AF-A0A5C8DIU2-F1
#
_entry.id   AF-A0A5C8DIU2-F1
#
_cell.length_a   1.000
_cell.length_b   1.000
_cell.length_c   1.000
_cell.angle_alpha   90.00
_cell.angle_beta   90.00
_cell.angle_gamma   90.00
#
_symmetry.space_group_name_H-M   'P 1'
#
loop_
_entity.id
_entity.type
_entity.pdbx_description
1 polymer ?
#
loop_
_entity_poly.entity_id
_entity_poly.type
_entity_poly.pdbx_seq_one_letter_code
_entity_poly.pdbx_strand_id
1 'polypeptide(L)'
;MAEIKRRILSLSTGKQIRLFGNSLGIGKTLELGEGYAPNILSSSTGMPGEEGPPTVNNPYGLTEAEIMEVADYMMTLWLQLKESIRKYGLKDARIFIKDTAK
;
A
#
# COMPACT_ATOMS: atom_id res chain seq x y z
N MET A 1 1.08 9.98 9.63
CA MET A 1 1.54 8.61 9.38
C MET A 1 0.44 7.92 8.62
N ALA A 2 0.80 7.21 7.54
CA ALA A 2 -0.19 6.56 6.70
C ALA A 2 -1.01 5.57 7.53
N GLU A 3 -2.31 5.55 7.29
CA GLU A 3 -3.23 4.62 7.93
C GLU A 3 -4.29 4.17 6.93
N ILE A 4 -4.58 2.87 6.89
CA ILE A 4 -5.75 2.34 6.20
C ILE A 4 -6.86 2.08 7.22
N LYS A 5 -7.98 2.80 7.09
CA LYS A 5 -9.18 2.59 7.91
C LYS A 5 -10.44 2.70 7.06
N ARG A 6 -11.32 1.70 7.14
CA ARG A 6 -12.59 1.67 6.37
C ARG A 6 -12.38 1.95 4.86
N ARG A 7 -11.35 1.32 4.26
CA ARG A 7 -10.94 1.51 2.85
C ARG A 7 -10.48 2.93 2.50
N ILE A 8 -10.02 3.69 3.47
CA ILE A 8 -9.43 5.01 3.25
C ILE A 8 -7.98 4.95 3.66
N LEU A 9 -7.07 5.20 2.73
CA LEU A 9 -5.67 5.50 2.98
C LEU A 9 -5.58 6.99 3.31
N SER A 10 -5.30 7.32 4.57
CA SER A 10 -5.07 8.68 5.04
C SER A 10 -3.58 8.93 5.18
N LEU A 11 -3.11 10.07 4.69
CA LEU A 11 -1.70 10.49 4.73
C LEU A 11 -1.50 11.65 5.70
N SER A 12 -0.27 11.88 6.16
CA SER A 12 0.07 12.96 7.09
C SER A 12 -0.25 14.35 6.55
N THR A 13 -0.23 14.51 5.23
CA THR A 13 -0.59 15.74 4.51
C THR A 13 -2.08 16.09 4.60
N GLY A 14 -2.91 15.18 5.13
CA GLY A 14 -4.37 15.28 5.12
C GLY A 14 -5.02 14.71 3.86
N LYS A 15 -4.22 14.29 2.86
CA LYS A 15 -4.74 13.62 1.65
C LYS A 15 -5.37 12.28 2.02
N GLN A 16 -6.51 11.98 1.40
CA GLN A 16 -7.25 10.74 1.58
C GLN A 16 -7.49 10.09 0.22
N ILE A 17 -7.11 8.81 0.10
CA ILE A 17 -7.35 8.00 -1.08
C ILE A 17 -8.37 6.92 -0.71
N ARG A 18 -9.48 6.88 -1.43
CA ARG A 18 -10.46 5.79 -1.29
C ARG A 18 -9.93 4.57 -2.03
N LEU A 19 -9.69 3.52 -1.26
CA LEU A 19 -9.32 2.20 -1.76
C LEU A 19 -10.58 1.43 -2.20
N PHE A 20 -10.41 0.52 -3.15
CA PHE A 20 -11.46 -0.40 -3.58
C PHE A 20 -11.69 -1.50 -2.55
N GLY A 21 -10.59 -2.04 -2.01
CA GLY A 21 -10.55 -3.06 -0.98
C GLY A 21 -10.00 -2.54 0.35
N ASN A 22 -9.57 -3.48 1.20
CA ASN A 22 -8.94 -3.20 2.51
C ASN A 22 -7.43 -3.45 2.50
N SER A 23 -6.82 -3.56 1.31
CA SER A 23 -5.44 -3.99 1.14
C SER A 23 -4.74 -3.15 0.10
N LEU A 24 -3.47 -2.85 0.34
CA LEU A 24 -2.58 -2.26 -0.64
C LEU A 24 -1.45 -3.25 -0.92
N GLY A 25 -1.13 -3.46 -2.19
CA GLY A 25 -0.06 -4.34 -2.64
C GLY A 25 1.03 -3.58 -3.39
N ILE A 26 2.22 -4.19 -3.44
CA ILE A 26 3.33 -3.75 -4.27
C ILE A 26 3.80 -4.90 -5.16
N GLY A 27 3.92 -4.64 -6.46
CA GLY A 27 4.41 -5.61 -7.45
C GLY A 27 5.95 -5.69 -7.48
N LYS A 28 6.49 -6.69 -8.18
CA LYS A 28 7.95 -6.82 -8.41
C LYS A 28 8.54 -5.64 -9.19
N THR A 29 7.71 -4.96 -9.97
CA THR A 29 8.01 -3.73 -10.73
C THR A 29 7.91 -2.46 -9.88
N LEU A 30 7.68 -2.58 -8.56
CA LEU A 30 7.47 -1.47 -7.61
C LEU A 30 6.20 -0.65 -7.85
N GLU A 31 5.27 -1.18 -8.64
CA GLU A 31 3.96 -0.58 -8.84
C GLU A 31 3.07 -0.85 -7.62
N LEU A 32 2.39 0.20 -7.16
CA LEU A 32 1.48 0.18 -6.03
C LEU A 32 0.04 0.10 -6.54
N GLY A 33 -0.72 -0.84 -6.00
CA GLY A 33 -2.10 -1.02 -6.44
C GLY A 33 -2.89 -1.99 -5.58
N GLU A 34 -4.14 -2.19 -5.98
CA GLU A 34 -5.03 -3.20 -5.41
C GLU A 34 -5.41 -4.20 -6.51
N GLY A 35 -5.60 -5.46 -6.15
CA GLY A 35 -6.03 -6.47 -7.11
C GLY A 35 -7.37 -6.09 -7.75
N TYR A 36 -7.47 -6.18 -9.08
CA TYR A 36 -8.65 -5.81 -9.87
C TYR A 36 -9.10 -4.34 -9.74
N ALA A 37 -8.20 -3.43 -9.35
CA ALA A 37 -8.43 -1.99 -9.29
C ALA A 37 -7.35 -1.21 -10.07
N PRO A 38 -7.60 0.06 -10.42
CA PRO A 38 -6.56 0.94 -10.94
C PRO A 38 -5.39 1.09 -9.95
N ASN A 39 -4.17 1.15 -10.49
CA ASN A 39 -2.96 1.34 -9.69
C ASN A 39 -2.93 2.73 -9.02
N ILE A 40 -2.33 2.80 -7.84
CA ILE A 40 -2.07 4.03 -7.09
C ILE A 40 -0.80 4.72 -7.62
N LEU A 41 0.22 3.93 -7.96
CA LEU A 41 1.44 4.38 -8.61
C LEU A 41 1.91 3.28 -9.57
N SER A 42 2.11 3.59 -10.84
CA SER A 42 2.50 2.58 -11.83
C SER A 42 3.37 3.16 -12.93
N SER A 43 3.89 2.30 -13.82
CA SER A 43 4.52 2.75 -15.05
C SER A 43 3.70 2.29 -16.25
N SER A 44 3.44 3.19 -17.20
CA SER A 44 3.00 2.79 -18.53
C SER A 44 4.22 2.71 -19.44
N THR A 45 4.39 1.54 -20.06
CA THR A 45 5.10 1.46 -21.34
C THR A 45 4.17 2.03 -22.41
N GLY A 46 4.70 2.77 -23.39
CA GLY A 46 3.90 3.31 -24.49
C GLY A 46 3.05 2.22 -25.15
N MET A 47 1.94 2.60 -25.79
CA MET A 47 1.11 1.61 -26.52
C MET A 47 1.99 0.82 -27.50
N PRO A 48 1.67 -0.45 -27.82
CA PRO A 48 2.41 -1.20 -28.82
C PRO A 48 2.46 -0.43 -30.15
N GLY A 49 3.62 0.13 -30.50
CA GLY A 49 3.81 0.97 -31.68
C GLY A 49 4.21 2.43 -31.41
N GLU A 50 4.16 2.91 -30.17
CA GLU A 50 4.74 4.19 -29.77
C GLU A 50 6.09 3.95 -29.05
N GLU A 51 7.19 4.25 -29.74
CA GLU A 51 8.54 4.29 -29.15
C GLU A 51 8.65 5.52 -28.23
N GLY A 52 8.09 5.42 -27.02
CA GLY A 52 8.22 6.43 -25.97
C GLY A 52 8.91 5.88 -24.73
N PRO A 53 9.68 6.70 -24.00
CA PRO A 53 10.22 6.29 -22.71
C PRO A 53 9.07 5.96 -21.74
N PRO A 54 9.26 5.01 -20.80
CA PRO A 54 8.26 4.69 -19.80
C PRO A 54 7.86 5.95 -19.01
N THR A 55 6.56 6.12 -18.80
CA THR A 55 6.02 7.24 -18.02
C THR A 55 5.53 6.75 -16.67
N VAL A 56 5.63 7.61 -15.65
CA VAL A 56 5.11 7.35 -14.31
C VAL A 56 3.67 7.81 -14.24
N ASN A 57 2.77 6.90 -13.89
CA ASN A 57 1.35 7.17 -13.65
C ASN A 57 1.11 7.36 -12.16
N ASN A 58 0.74 8.58 -11.78
CA ASN A 58 0.41 8.97 -10.42
C ASN A 58 -0.96 9.69 -10.39
N PRO A 59 -2.07 8.95 -10.55
CA PRO A 59 -3.40 9.53 -10.71
C PRO A 59 -3.88 10.35 -9.49
N TYR A 60 -3.29 10.13 -8.32
CA TYR A 60 -3.63 10.83 -7.07
C TYR A 60 -2.67 11.99 -6.75
N GLY A 61 -1.74 12.31 -7.66
CA GLY A 61 -0.76 13.38 -7.49
C GLY A 61 0.02 13.25 -6.18
N LEU A 62 0.39 12.03 -5.79
CA LEU A 62 1.14 11.75 -4.59
C LEU A 62 2.52 12.42 -4.65
N THR A 63 2.90 13.09 -3.57
CA THR A 63 4.26 13.63 -3.43
C THR A 63 5.23 12.50 -3.07
N GLU A 64 6.53 12.76 -3.24
CA GLU A 64 7.59 11.83 -2.81
C GLU A 64 7.44 11.47 -1.33
N ALA A 65 7.22 12.46 -0.46
CA ALA A 65 7.01 12.24 0.97
C ALA A 65 5.80 11.34 1.26
N GLU A 66 4.71 11.51 0.51
CA GLU A 66 3.52 10.67 0.65
C GLU A 66 3.78 9.21 0.22
N ILE A 67 4.58 9.00 -0.84
CA ILE A 67 4.98 7.63 -1.26
C ILE A 67 5.90 6.98 -0.23
N MET A 68 6.86 7.73 0.31
CA MET A 68 7.74 7.25 1.38
C MET A 68 6.92 6.89 2.63
N GLU A 69 5.94 7.71 3.00
CA GLU A 69 5.04 7.44 4.12
C GLU A 69 4.22 6.15 3.91
N VAL A 70 3.75 5.89 2.68
CA VAL A 70 3.07 4.63 2.33
C VAL A 70 4.02 3.43 2.45
N ALA A 71 5.26 3.56 1.98
CA ALA A 71 6.26 2.50 2.08
C ALA A 71 6.58 2.16 3.56
N ASP A 72 6.77 3.17 4.40
CA ASP A 72 7.01 3.01 5.84
C ASP A 72 5.86 2.29 6.54
N TYR A 73 4.62 2.64 6.17
CA TYR A 73 3.44 1.95 6.67
C TYR A 73 3.41 0.47 6.26
N MET A 74 3.68 0.15 4.99
CA MET A 74 3.74 -1.25 4.53
C MET A 74 4.85 -2.04 5.23
N MET A 75 6.03 -1.45 5.44
CA MET A 75 7.11 -2.08 6.21
C MET A 75 6.68 -2.35 7.65
N THR A 76 5.99 -1.39 8.28
CA THR A 76 5.48 -1.54 9.65
C THR A 76 4.48 -2.69 9.75
N LEU A 77 3.59 -2.87 8.75
CA LEU A 77 2.67 -4.02 8.71
C LEU A 77 3.43 -5.36 8.64
N TRP A 78 4.50 -5.44 7.85
CA TRP A 78 5.35 -6.62 7.81
C TRP A 78 6.07 -6.88 9.13
N LEU A 79 6.54 -5.83 9.82
CA LEU A 79 7.12 -5.96 11.16
C LEU A 79 6.11 -6.50 12.16
N GLN A 80 4.91 -5.91 12.21
CA GLN A 80 3.80 -6.34 13.09
C GLN A 80 3.43 -7.81 12.84
N LEU A 81 3.33 -8.23 11.57
CA LEU A 81 3.06 -9.63 11.25
C LEU A 81 4.14 -10.57 11.79
N LYS A 82 5.43 -10.23 11.58
CA LYS A 82 6.55 -11.03 12.09
C LYS A 82 6.51 -11.14 13.62
N GLU A 83 6.23 -10.05 14.31
CA GLU A 83 6.12 -10.02 15.78
C GLU A 83 4.95 -10.87 16.28
N SER A 84 3.78 -10.74 15.68
CA SER A 84 2.61 -11.55 15.97
C SER A 84 2.88 -13.05 15.78
N ILE A 85 3.55 -13.44 14.69
CA ILE A 85 3.94 -14.83 14.44
C ILE A 85 4.93 -15.33 15.49
N ARG A 86 5.91 -14.51 15.91
CA ARG A 86 6.86 -14.87 16.97
C ARG A 86 6.17 -15.06 18.32
N LYS A 87 5.16 -14.24 18.63
CA LYS A 87 4.43 -14.26 19.91
C LYS A 87 3.46 -15.43 20.02
N TYR A 88 2.71 -15.72 18.95
CA TYR A 88 1.60 -16.68 19.00
C TYR A 88 1.85 -17.98 18.22
N GLY A 89 2.84 -18.00 17.32
CA GLY A 89 3.07 -19.10 16.38
C GLY A 89 2.14 -19.07 15.17
N LEU A 90 2.58 -19.65 14.04
CA LEU A 90 1.91 -19.53 12.72
C LEU A 90 0.48 -20.12 12.64
N LYS A 91 0.11 -21.02 13.55
CA LYS A 91 -1.19 -21.71 13.53
C LYS A 91 -2.25 -21.01 14.38
N ASP A 92 -1.94 -19.88 15.00
CA ASP A 92 -2.82 -19.19 15.91
C ASP A 92 -3.53 -18.00 15.24
N ALA A 93 -4.86 -17.93 15.31
CA ALA A 93 -5.63 -16.83 14.71
C ALA A 93 -5.33 -15.46 15.33
N ARG A 94 -4.78 -15.42 16.56
CA ARG A 94 -4.36 -14.18 17.24
C ARG A 94 -3.27 -13.42 16.49
N ILE A 95 -2.63 -14.03 15.49
CA ILE A 95 -1.70 -13.34 14.59
C ILE A 95 -2.35 -12.10 13.94
N PHE A 96 -3.64 -12.18 13.60
CA PHE A 96 -4.35 -11.16 12.84
C PHE A 96 -5.19 -10.22 13.70
N ILE A 97 -5.35 -10.53 14.98
CA ILE A 97 -6.12 -9.72 15.92
C ILE A 97 -5.14 -8.69 16.49
N LYS A 98 -5.30 -7.43 16.09
CA LYS A 98 -4.68 -6.35 16.86
C LYS A 98 -5.33 -6.39 18.24
N ASP A 99 -4.53 -6.53 19.30
CA ASP A 99 -5.00 -6.29 20.66
C ASP A 99 -5.70 -4.92 20.62
N THR A 100 -7.03 -4.92 20.60
CA THR A 100 -7.83 -3.72 20.82
C THR A 100 -7.72 -3.44 22.30
N ALA A 101 -6.52 -3.04 22.74
CA ALA A 101 -6.32 -2.47 24.04
C ALA A 101 -7.14 -1.18 24.06
N LYS A 102 -8.03 -1.13 25.06
CA LYS A 102 -8.89 -0.01 25.42
C LYS A 102 -8.14 1.32 25.47
#